data_AF-A0A9E4RPR3-F1
#
_entry.id   AF-A0A9E4RPR3-F1
#
_cell.length_a   1.000
_cell.length_b   1.000
_cell.length_c   1.000
_cell.angle_alpha   90.00
_cell.angle_beta   90.00
_cell.angle_gamma   90.00
#
_symmetry.space_group_name_H-M   'P 1'
#
loop_
_entity.id
_entity.type
_entity.pdbx_description
1 polymer ?
#
loop_
_entity_poly.entity_id
_entity_poly.type
_entity_poly.pdbx_seq_one_letter_code
_entity_poly.pdbx_strand_id
1 'polypeptide(L)'
;MLESDELHLDTIDPLLADVIRENQEKVVGWMRGEPGCWGFLAGNAVTSCRHEMGRTLEDQERRLVWRRLWWLLEQIKAQALS
;
A
#
# COMPACT_ATOMS: atom_id res chain seq x y z
N MET A 1 -4.59 28.00 12.07
CA MET A 1 -4.62 26.63 12.64
C MET A 1 -4.56 25.72 11.43
N LEU A 2 -3.37 25.30 11.04
CA LEU A 2 -3.19 24.38 9.92
C LEU A 2 -3.37 22.98 10.51
N GLU A 3 -4.45 22.30 10.16
CA GLU A 3 -4.52 20.86 10.33
C GLU A 3 -3.33 20.28 9.55
N SER A 4 -2.50 19.51 10.23
CA SER A 4 -1.29 18.95 9.66
C SER A 4 -1.65 18.14 8.41
N ASP A 5 -1.03 18.44 7.26
CA ASP A 5 -1.07 17.62 6.03
C ASP A 5 -0.38 16.26 6.24
N GLU A 6 -0.64 15.57 7.34
CA GLU A 6 0.03 14.34 7.73
C GLU A 6 -0.76 13.13 7.22
N LEU A 7 -0.07 12.21 6.54
CA LEU A 7 -0.71 11.01 6.01
C LEU A 7 -1.04 10.03 7.15
N HIS A 8 -2.33 9.90 7.47
CA HIS A 8 -2.84 9.02 8.54
C HIS A 8 -3.32 7.65 8.02
N LEU A 9 -3.37 6.66 8.91
CA LEU A 9 -3.81 5.29 8.56
C LEU A 9 -5.24 5.24 8.04
N ASP A 10 -6.13 6.10 8.56
CA ASP A 10 -7.53 6.17 8.11
C ASP A 10 -7.65 6.63 6.64
N THR A 11 -6.66 7.38 6.15
CA THR A 11 -6.54 7.75 4.72
C THR A 11 -5.85 6.65 3.92
N ILE A 12 -4.80 6.03 4.48
CA ILE A 12 -3.99 5.00 3.79
C ILE A 12 -4.80 3.72 3.55
N ASP A 13 -5.54 3.25 4.56
CA ASP A 13 -6.14 1.91 4.54
C ASP A 13 -7.14 1.70 3.38
N PRO A 14 -8.08 2.62 3.10
CA PRO A 14 -8.95 2.52 1.93
C PRO A 14 -8.17 2.49 0.61
N LEU A 15 -7.16 3.35 0.45
CA LEU A 15 -6.34 3.42 -0.77
C LEU A 15 -5.56 2.12 -0.99
N LEU A 16 -5.02 1.53 0.08
CA LEU A 16 -4.31 0.25 -0.02
C LEU A 16 -5.27 -0.90 -0.32
N ALA A 17 -6.47 -0.88 0.25
CA ALA A 17 -7.50 -1.87 -0.06
C ALA A 17 -7.86 -1.85 -1.55
N ASP A 18 -7.99 -0.66 -2.15
CA ASP A 18 -8.23 -0.52 -3.59
C ASP A 18 -7.05 -1.01 -4.42
N VAL A 19 -5.82 -0.65 -4.07
CA VAL A 19 -4.61 -1.15 -4.76
C VAL A 19 -4.57 -2.68 -4.72
N ILE A 20 -4.86 -3.30 -3.58
CA ILE A 20 -4.91 -4.76 -3.46
C ILE A 20 -6.03 -5.32 -4.35
N ARG A 21 -7.26 -4.79 -4.24
CA ARG A 21 -8.45 -5.23 -4.98
C ARG A 21 -8.25 -5.16 -6.50
N GLU A 22 -7.59 -4.12 -6.99
CA GLU A 22 -7.40 -3.90 -8.43
C GLU A 22 -6.21 -4.69 -9.00
N ASN A 23 -5.30 -5.17 -8.15
CA ASN A 23 -4.06 -5.82 -8.57
C ASN A 23 -3.93 -7.25 -8.01
N GLN A 24 -5.04 -7.99 -7.98
CA GLN A 24 -5.11 -9.35 -7.42
C GLN A 24 -4.06 -10.31 -8.01
N GLU A 25 -3.78 -10.24 -9.31
CA GLU A 25 -2.75 -11.06 -9.94
C GLU A 25 -1.36 -10.81 -9.32
N LYS A 26 -1.03 -9.55 -9.01
CA LYS A 26 0.23 -9.18 -8.37
C LYS A 26 0.27 -9.55 -6.89
N VAL A 27 -0.87 -9.56 -6.21
CA VAL A 27 -0.99 -10.08 -4.85
C VAL A 27 -0.68 -11.58 -4.83
N VAL A 28 -1.25 -12.34 -5.76
CA VAL A 28 -0.96 -13.78 -5.93
C VAL A 28 0.50 -14.03 -6.28
N GLY A 29 1.06 -13.27 -7.24
CA GLY A 29 2.47 -13.37 -7.61
C GLY A 29 3.40 -13.04 -6.44
N TRP A 30 3.07 -12.02 -5.65
CA TRP A 30 3.80 -11.69 -4.42
C TRP A 30 3.78 -12.84 -3.41
N MET A 31 2.61 -13.46 -3.18
CA MET A 31 2.49 -14.63 -2.28
C MET A 31 3.36 -15.81 -2.74
N ARG A 32 3.56 -15.97 -4.05
CA ARG A 32 4.42 -16.99 -4.66
C ARG A 32 5.91 -16.62 -4.71
N GLY A 33 6.28 -15.42 -4.27
CA GLY A 33 7.66 -14.94 -4.30
C GLY A 33 8.13 -14.51 -5.70
N GLU A 34 7.20 -14.17 -6.60
CA GLU A 34 7.54 -13.72 -7.96
C GLU A 34 8.23 -12.34 -7.91
N PRO A 35 9.41 -12.19 -8.55
CA PRO A 35 10.13 -10.93 -8.58
C PRO A 35 9.29 -9.78 -9.15
N GLY A 36 9.43 -8.59 -8.57
CA GLY A 36 8.79 -7.36 -9.06
C GLY A 36 7.35 -7.14 -8.61
N CYS A 37 6.64 -8.16 -8.11
CA CYS A 37 5.27 -7.99 -7.62
C CYS A 37 5.18 -7.02 -6.45
N TRP A 38 6.11 -7.12 -5.48
CA TRP A 38 6.21 -6.17 -4.38
C TRP A 38 6.44 -4.73 -4.88
N GLY A 39 7.43 -4.54 -5.76
CA GLY A 39 7.78 -3.22 -6.28
C GLY A 39 6.62 -2.56 -7.02
N PHE A 40 5.87 -3.34 -7.79
CA PHE A 40 4.67 -2.87 -8.49
C PHE A 40 3.58 -2.42 -7.51
N LEU A 41 3.22 -3.25 -6.52
CA LEU A 41 2.19 -2.93 -5.53
C LEU A 41 2.58 -1.71 -4.68
N ALA A 42 3.84 -1.67 -4.22
CA ALA A 42 4.37 -0.56 -3.42
C ALA A 42 4.43 0.75 -4.22
N GLY A 43 4.76 0.69 -5.50
CA GLY A 43 4.75 1.85 -6.41
C GLY A 43 3.35 2.40 -6.64
N ASN A 44 2.37 1.52 -6.88
CA ASN A 44 0.97 1.92 -7.04
C ASN A 44 0.42 2.52 -5.74
N ALA A 45 0.68 1.90 -4.59
CA ALA A 45 0.28 2.43 -3.28
C ALA A 45 0.80 3.85 -3.02
N VAL A 46 2.08 4.11 -3.29
CA VAL A 46 2.66 5.46 -3.17
C VAL A 46 2.01 6.42 -4.16
N THR A 47 1.73 5.98 -5.39
CA THR A 47 1.10 6.81 -6.41
C THR A 47 -0.33 7.20 -6.03
N SER A 48 -1.13 6.26 -5.51
CA SER A 48 -2.48 6.53 -5.03
C SER A 48 -2.47 7.53 -3.86
N CYS A 49 -1.57 7.34 -2.89
CA CYS A 49 -1.44 8.27 -1.76
C CYS A 49 -0.97 9.68 -2.21
N ARG A 50 -0.07 9.78 -3.20
CA ARG A 50 0.34 11.08 -3.77
C ARG A 50 -0.82 11.80 -4.46
N HIS A 51 -1.66 11.05 -5.16
CA HIS A 51 -2.82 11.60 -5.83
C HIS A 51 -3.82 12.13 -4.81
N GLU A 52 -4.12 11.36 -3.77
CA GLU A 52 -5.00 11.79 -2.67
C GLU A 52 -4.48 13.04 -1.95
N MET A 53 -3.17 13.09 -1.68
CA MET A 53 -2.57 14.21 -0.95
C MET A 53 -2.31 15.44 -1.83
N GLY A 54 -2.45 15.34 -3.15
CA GLY A 54 -2.12 16.43 -4.08
C GLY A 54 -0.65 16.87 -4.05
N ARG A 55 0.25 16.09 -3.42
CA ARG A 55 1.69 16.40 -3.28
C ARG A 55 2.54 15.14 -3.31
N THR A 56 3.86 15.32 -3.40
CA THR A 56 4.78 14.21 -3.20
C THR A 56 4.81 13.79 -1.73
N LEU A 57 4.91 12.48 -1.50
CA LEU A 57 5.12 11.95 -0.15
C LEU A 57 6.57 12.15 0.29
N GLU A 58 6.74 12.51 1.55
CA GLU A 58 8.01 12.47 2.24
C GLU A 58 8.49 11.03 2.42
N ASP A 59 9.76 10.89 2.76
CA ASP A 59 10.40 9.58 2.90
C ASP A 59 9.80 8.75 4.06
N GLN A 60 9.42 9.42 5.14
CA GLN A 60 8.74 8.78 6.26
C GLN A 60 7.34 8.29 5.89
N GLU A 61 6.61 9.06 5.10
CA GLU A 61 5.26 8.71 4.62
C GLU A 61 5.32 7.53 3.65
N ARG A 62 6.29 7.50 2.72
CA ARG A 62 6.50 6.33 1.84
C ARG A 62 6.78 5.06 2.64
N ARG A 63 7.62 5.14 3.67
CA ARG A 63 7.88 4.01 4.57
C ARG A 63 6.64 3.58 5.35
N LEU A 64 5.77 4.52 5.75
CA LEU A 64 4.50 4.21 6.40
C LEU A 64 3.59 3.41 5.45
N VAL A 65 3.40 3.89 4.23
CA VAL A 65 2.64 3.21 3.17
C VAL A 65 3.16 1.80 2.93
N TRP A 66 4.49 1.64 2.78
CA TRP A 66 5.09 0.33 2.56
C TRP A 66 4.89 -0.62 3.73
N ARG A 67 5.15 -0.18 4.97
CA ARG A 67 4.95 -1.01 6.16
C ARG A 67 3.48 -1.45 6.28
N ARG A 68 2.55 -0.54 6.00
CA ARG A 68 1.12 -0.82 6.08
C ARG A 68 0.66 -1.80 4.99
N LEU A 69 1.10 -1.59 3.75
CA LEU A 69 0.82 -2.49 2.64
C LEU A 69 1.39 -3.90 2.89
N TRP A 70 2.63 -3.99 3.35
CA TRP A 70 3.25 -5.27 3.69
C TRP A 70 2.42 -6.02 4.74
N TRP A 71 2.02 -5.32 5.81
CA TRP A 71 1.18 -5.92 6.85
C TRP A 71 -0.15 -6.45 6.28
N LEU A 72 -0.85 -5.68 5.43
CA LEU A 72 -2.10 -6.13 4.80
C LEU A 72 -1.89 -7.39 3.95
N LEU A 73 -0.84 -7.42 3.14
CA LEU A 73 -0.51 -8.57 2.29
C LEU A 73 -0.19 -9.83 3.11
N GLU A 74 0.55 -9.69 4.22
CA GLU A 74 0.79 -10.79 5.15
C GLU A 74 -0.51 -11.32 5.79
N GLN A 75 -1.45 -10.44 6.14
CA GLN A 75 -2.75 -10.87 6.67
C GLN A 75 -3.57 -11.65 5.63
N ILE A 76 -3.60 -11.16 4.38
CA ILE A 76 -4.27 -11.85 3.27
C ILE A 76 -3.64 -13.22 3.03
N LYS A 77 -2.32 -13.29 3.02
CA LYS A 77 -1.57 -14.54 2.85
C LYS A 77 -1.86 -15.52 3.99
N ALA A 78 -1.89 -15.05 5.24
CA ALA A 78 -2.23 -15.90 6.38
C ALA A 78 -3.65 -16.46 6.27
N GLN A 79 -4.63 -15.64 5.84
CA GLN A 79 -6.02 -16.08 5.61
C GLN A 79 -6.17 -17.03 4.43
N ALA A 80 -5.36 -16.89 3.38
CA ALA A 80 -5.38 -17.80 2.24
C ALA A 80 -4.74 -19.17 2.52
N LEU A 81 -3.94 -19.27 3.59
CA LEU A 81 -3.23 -20.48 4.01
C LEU A 81 -3.83 -21.16 5.25
N SER A 82 -4.83 -20.53 5.89
CA SER A 82 -5.59 -21.09 7.01
C SER A 82 -6.71 -22.02 6.52
#